data_AF-A0A957HFN7-F1
#
_entry.id   AF-A0A957HFN7-F1
#
_cell.length_a   1.000
_cell.length_b   1.000
_cell.length_c   1.000
_cell.angle_alpha   90.00
_cell.angle_beta   90.00
_cell.angle_gamma   90.00
#
_symmetry.space_group_name_H-M   'P 1'
#
loop_
_entity.id
_entity.type
_entity.pdbx_description
1 polymer ?
#
loop_
_entity_poly.entity_id
_entity_poly.type
_entity_poly.pdbx_seq_one_letter_code
_entity_poly.pdbx_strand_id
1 'polypeptide(L)'
;MSNYAKPEVLVSTDWVAEHLNDPNVRIIESNEDSLLYPSGHIPGAVEVDWTSDLNDQLVRDYIGKDGFEALASKIGITPETTVVFYGDKNNWWATY
;
A
#
# COMPACT_ATOMS: atom_id res chain seq x y z
N MET A 1 -11.97 16.68 -7.00
CA MET A 1 -10.62 16.35 -7.50
C MET A 1 -10.63 16.31 -9.03
N SER A 2 -10.84 17.44 -9.72
CA SER A 2 -11.16 17.44 -11.17
C SER A 2 -10.09 18.03 -12.10
N ASN A 3 -8.89 18.34 -11.59
CA ASN A 3 -7.85 19.03 -12.37
C ASN A 3 -6.55 18.22 -12.54
N TYR A 4 -6.53 16.94 -12.18
CA TYR A 4 -5.38 16.07 -12.43
C TYR A 4 -5.50 15.39 -13.80
N ALA A 5 -4.35 15.06 -14.42
CA ALA A 5 -4.33 14.33 -15.69
C ALA A 5 -4.88 12.90 -15.58
N LYS A 6 -4.79 12.29 -14.38
CA LYS A 6 -5.35 10.98 -14.02
C LYS A 6 -6.03 11.08 -12.65
N PRO A 7 -7.24 11.64 -12.57
CA PRO A 7 -7.92 11.80 -11.27
C PRO A 7 -8.30 10.46 -10.63
N GLU A 8 -8.39 9.37 -11.39
CA GLU A 8 -8.78 8.04 -10.93
C GLU A 8 -7.75 7.33 -10.05
N VAL A 9 -6.49 7.78 -10.05
CA VAL A 9 -5.43 7.17 -9.22
C VAL A 9 -5.30 7.81 -7.83
N LEU A 10 -6.14 8.80 -7.51
CA LEU A 10 -6.14 9.50 -6.22
C LEU A 10 -7.55 9.50 -5.63
N VAL A 11 -7.68 8.96 -4.42
CA VAL A 11 -8.95 8.89 -3.69
C VAL A 11 -8.94 9.82 -2.48
N SER A 12 -10.12 10.25 -2.03
CA SER A 12 -10.27 11.01 -0.79
C SER A 12 -10.32 10.09 0.43
N THR A 13 -10.12 10.66 1.62
CA THR A 13 -10.35 9.95 2.88
C THR A 13 -11.80 9.48 3.02
N ASP A 14 -12.75 10.26 2.52
CA ASP A 14 -14.17 9.89 2.51
C ASP A 14 -14.42 8.66 1.63
N TRP A 15 -13.79 8.60 0.45
CA TRP A 15 -13.86 7.43 -0.42
C TRP A 15 -13.31 6.19 0.30
N VAL A 16 -12.18 6.31 1.00
CA VAL A 16 -11.63 5.18 1.78
C VAL A 16 -12.59 4.73 2.87
N ALA A 17 -13.19 5.67 3.60
CA ALA A 17 -14.17 5.37 4.64
C ALA A 17 -15.41 4.64 4.08
N GLU A 18 -15.88 5.03 2.89
CA GLU A 18 -17.01 4.39 2.20
C GLU A 18 -16.69 2.97 1.70
N HIS A 19 -15.42 2.66 1.42
CA HIS A 19 -14.97 1.39 0.85
C HIS A 19 -14.25 0.47 1.85
N LEU A 20 -14.30 0.76 3.15
CA LEU A 20 -13.61 -0.04 4.19
C LEU A 20 -13.95 -1.53 4.17
N ASN A 21 -15.15 -1.88 3.70
CA ASN A 21 -15.63 -3.26 3.64
C ASN A 21 -15.80 -3.79 2.20
N ASP A 22 -15.27 -3.08 1.20
CA ASP A 22 -15.31 -3.55 -0.19
C ASP A 22 -14.33 -4.73 -0.36
N PRO A 23 -14.82 -5.93 -0.72
CA PRO A 23 -13.95 -7.10 -0.87
C PRO A 23 -12.94 -6.97 -2.02
N ASN A 24 -13.11 -6.01 -2.92
CA ASN A 24 -12.20 -5.76 -4.04
C ASN A 24 -11.17 -4.66 -3.75
N VAL A 25 -11.22 -4.03 -2.58
CA VAL A 25 -10.29 -2.97 -2.18
C VAL A 25 -9.31 -3.49 -1.14
N ARG A 26 -8.01 -3.27 -1.36
CA ARG A 26 -6.96 -3.52 -0.39
C ARG A 26 -6.30 -2.21 0.01
N ILE A 27 -6.47 -1.84 1.28
CA ILE A 27 -5.80 -0.68 1.87
C ILE A 27 -4.42 -1.11 2.37
N ILE A 28 -3.38 -0.36 2.00
CA ILE A 28 -2.00 -0.64 2.39
C ILE A 28 -1.38 0.59 3.04
N GLU A 29 -0.80 0.39 4.22
CA GLU A 29 0.01 1.40 4.90
C GLU A 29 1.50 1.15 4.57
N SER A 30 2.20 2.18 4.13
CA SER A 30 3.65 2.15 3.92
C SER A 30 4.28 3.45 4.40
N ASN A 31 5.07 3.36 5.48
CA ASN A 31 5.64 4.49 6.18
C ASN A 31 7.17 4.51 6.10
N GLU A 32 7.76 5.65 6.42
CA GLU A 32 9.19 5.71 6.76
C GLU A 32 9.45 5.12 8.15
N ASP A 33 8.55 5.37 9.10
CA ASP A 33 8.62 4.84 10.46
C ASP A 33 7.75 3.58 10.59
N SER A 34 8.42 2.42 10.62
CA SER A 34 7.77 1.10 10.76
C SER A 34 7.11 0.86 12.12
N LEU A 35 7.32 1.74 13.10
CA LEU A 35 6.63 1.64 14.40
C LEU A 35 5.25 2.30 14.39
N LEU A 36 4.87 3.01 13.32
CA LEU A 36 3.58 3.69 13.23
C LEU A 36 2.42 2.72 13.00
N TYR A 37 2.54 1.79 12.05
CA TYR A 37 1.49 0.82 11.76
C TYR A 37 1.03 0.04 13.01
N PRO A 38 1.92 -0.56 13.84
CA PRO A 38 1.48 -1.27 15.04
C PRO A 38 0.90 -0.37 16.14
N SER A 39 1.14 0.94 16.09
CA SER A 39 0.55 1.91 17.03
C SER A 39 -0.91 2.21 16.73
N GLY A 40 -1.33 2.04 15.47
CA GLY A 40 -2.70 2.21 15.01
C GLY A 40 -2.76 2.51 13.52
N HIS A 41 -3.70 1.88 12.82
CA HIS A 41 -3.85 1.96 11.37
C HIS A 41 -5.34 1.92 10.98
N ILE A 42 -5.63 2.19 9.70
CA ILE A 42 -7.00 2.09 9.16
C ILE A 42 -7.49 0.64 9.30
N PRO A 43 -8.72 0.38 9.79
CA PRO A 43 -9.23 -0.98 9.93
C PRO A 43 -9.16 -1.78 8.62
N GLY A 44 -8.57 -2.97 8.67
CA GLY A 44 -8.40 -3.85 7.51
C GLY A 44 -7.19 -3.53 6.63
N ALA A 45 -6.47 -2.44 6.91
CA ALA A 45 -5.20 -2.16 6.24
C ALA A 45 -4.16 -3.22 6.58
N VAL A 46 -3.21 -3.40 5.68
CA VAL A 46 -2.02 -4.25 5.86
C VAL A 46 -0.78 -3.38 5.68
N GLU A 47 0.30 -3.74 6.37
CA GLU A 47 1.59 -3.06 6.22
C GLU A 47 2.38 -3.63 5.05
N VAL A 48 3.02 -2.75 4.29
CA VAL A 48 4.14 -3.09 3.40
C VAL A 48 5.33 -2.25 3.82
N ASP A 49 6.33 -2.89 4.42
CA ASP A 49 7.57 -2.23 4.81
C ASP A 49 8.54 -2.20 3.62
N TRP A 50 8.96 -0.99 3.25
CA TRP A 50 9.84 -0.78 2.11
C TRP A 50 11.10 -1.65 2.15
N THR A 51 11.75 -1.71 3.31
CA THR A 51 13.09 -2.30 3.43
C THR A 51 13.04 -3.82 3.43
N SER A 52 12.06 -4.41 4.11
CA SER A 52 11.97 -5.85 4.31
C SER A 52 11.08 -6.56 3.29
N ASP A 53 10.02 -5.92 2.80
CA ASP A 53 9.09 -6.55 1.86
C ASP A 53 9.48 -6.30 0.40
N LEU A 54 10.05 -5.12 0.04
CA LEU A 54 10.24 -4.72 -1.37
C LEU A 54 11.69 -4.80 -1.87
N ASN A 55 12.68 -4.93 -0.99
CA ASN A 55 14.10 -4.96 -1.37
C ASN A 55 14.71 -6.37 -1.22
N ASP A 56 15.66 -6.69 -2.09
CA ASP A 56 16.54 -7.84 -1.91
C ASP A 56 17.40 -7.63 -0.65
N GLN A 57 17.56 -8.68 0.15
CA GLN A 57 18.21 -8.59 1.46
C GLN A 57 19.75 -8.70 1.40
N LEU A 58 20.31 -9.02 0.23
CA LEU A 58 21.76 -9.19 0.01
C LEU A 58 22.31 -8.21 -1.02
N VAL A 59 21.51 -7.89 -2.04
CA VAL A 59 21.88 -7.00 -3.14
C VAL A 59 21.08 -5.71 -3.04
N ARG A 60 21.68 -4.59 -3.44
CA ARG A 60 20.97 -3.31 -3.53
C ARG A 60 20.10 -3.26 -4.79
N ASP A 61 19.03 -4.04 -4.79
CA ASP A 61 18.03 -4.12 -5.84
C ASP A 61 16.66 -4.48 -5.24
N TYR A 62 15.59 -4.37 -6.03
CA TYR A 62 14.26 -4.81 -5.62
C TYR A 62 14.12 -6.32 -5.66
N ILE A 63 13.10 -6.82 -4.96
CA ILE A 63 12.66 -8.21 -5.14
C ILE A 63 12.30 -8.47 -6.60
N GLY A 64 12.60 -9.68 -7.06
CA GLY A 64 12.16 -10.15 -8.37
C GLY A 64 10.67 -10.51 -8.42
N LYS A 65 10.22 -10.96 -9.59
CA LYS A 65 8.84 -11.39 -9.86
C LYS A 65 8.30 -12.35 -8.79
N ASP A 66 9.03 -13.42 -8.48
CA ASP A 66 8.57 -14.46 -7.55
C ASP A 66 8.42 -13.91 -6.12
N GLY A 67 9.29 -12.97 -5.73
CA GLY A 67 9.19 -12.27 -4.45
C GLY A 67 7.96 -11.38 -4.38
N PHE A 68 7.69 -10.64 -5.45
CA PHE A 68 6.49 -9.81 -5.53
C PHE A 68 5.20 -10.64 -5.56
N GLU A 69 5.17 -11.77 -6.29
CA GLU A 69 4.03 -12.69 -6.29
C GLU A 69 3.77 -13.28 -4.89
N ALA A 70 4.84 -13.60 -4.14
CA ALA A 70 4.73 -14.04 -2.76
C ALA A 70 4.20 -12.93 -1.83
N LEU A 71 4.69 -11.69 -1.98
CA LEU A 71 4.21 -10.54 -1.23
C LEU A 71 2.74 -10.26 -1.52
N ALA A 72 2.35 -10.16 -2.80
CA ALA A 72 0.97 -9.93 -3.22
C ALA A 72 0.02 -11.00 -2.67
N SER A 73 0.44 -12.27 -2.69
CA SER A 73 -0.33 -13.37 -2.11
C SER A 73 -0.46 -13.25 -0.59
N LYS A 74 0.62 -12.89 0.12
CA LYS A 74 0.65 -12.68 1.59
C LYS A 74 -0.32 -11.57 2.00
N ILE A 75 -0.40 -10.49 1.23
CA ILE A 75 -1.24 -9.33 1.56
C ILE A 75 -2.62 -9.35 0.88
N GLY A 76 -2.95 -10.44 0.17
CA GLY A 76 -4.28 -10.69 -0.38
C GLY A 76 -4.65 -9.79 -1.56
N ILE A 77 -3.73 -9.61 -2.50
CA ILE A 77 -3.91 -8.86 -3.76
C ILE A 77 -3.98 -9.83 -4.93
N THR A 78 -4.96 -9.61 -5.81
CA THR A 78 -5.05 -10.22 -7.15
C THR A 78 -4.91 -9.13 -8.23
N PRO A 79 -4.75 -9.50 -9.51
CA PRO A 79 -4.71 -8.52 -10.60
C PRO A 79 -5.95 -7.61 -10.71
N GLU A 80 -7.09 -8.04 -10.16
CA GLU A 80 -8.36 -7.31 -10.15
C GLU A 80 -8.55 -6.45 -8.89
N THR A 81 -7.69 -6.61 -7.89
CA THR A 81 -7.80 -5.87 -6.63
C THR A 81 -7.46 -4.40 -6.84
N THR A 82 -8.32 -3.51 -6.37
CA THR A 82 -8.02 -2.07 -6.27
C THR A 82 -7.14 -1.84 -5.05
N VAL A 83 -5.90 -1.46 -5.26
CA VAL A 83 -4.93 -1.22 -4.18
C VAL A 83 -4.86 0.27 -3.87
N VAL A 84 -5.05 0.62 -2.59
CA VAL A 84 -4.98 2.00 -2.10
C VAL A 84 -3.84 2.11 -1.09
N PHE A 85 -2.80 2.82 -1.46
CA PHE A 85 -1.66 3.13 -0.59
C PHE A 85 -1.87 4.44 0.17
N TYR A 86 -1.47 4.45 1.43
CA TYR A 86 -1.29 5.66 2.25
C TYR A 86 -0.08 5.49 3.17
N GLY A 87 0.43 6.60 3.68
CA GLY A 87 1.55 6.57 4.63
C GLY A 87 1.82 7.91 5.28
N ASP A 88 2.81 7.92 6.17
CA ASP A 88 3.31 9.12 6.81
C ASP A 88 3.98 10.10 5.82
N LYS A 89 4.39 11.27 6.34
CA LYS A 89 5.25 12.23 5.63
C LYS A 89 4.78 12.58 4.22
N ASN A 90 3.48 12.87 4.08
CA ASN A 90 2.85 13.23 2.81
C ASN A 90 2.93 12.13 1.75
N ASN A 91 2.78 10.86 2.14
CA ASN A 91 2.76 9.67 1.29
C ASN A 91 4.08 9.36 0.58
N TRP A 92 5.23 9.73 1.15
CA TRP A 92 6.52 9.52 0.49
C TRP A 92 6.76 8.04 0.18
N TRP A 93 6.68 7.15 1.19
CA TRP A 93 6.88 5.71 0.96
C TRP A 93 5.69 5.00 0.33
N ALA A 94 4.48 5.51 0.55
CA ALA A 94 3.28 5.04 -0.14
C ALA A 94 3.30 5.29 -1.67
N THR A 95 4.19 6.16 -2.17
CA THR A 95 4.29 6.52 -3.60
C THR A 95 5.70 6.42 -4.16
N TYR A 96 6.60 5.73 -3.46
CA TYR A 96 7.98 5.50 -3.87
C TYR A 96 8.06 4.48 -5.01
#